data_AF-A0A3B8LBB8-F1
#
_entry.id   AF-A0A3B8LBB8-F1
#
_cell.length_a   1.000
_cell.length_b   1.000
_cell.length_c   1.000
_cell.angle_alpha   90.00
_cell.angle_beta   90.00
_cell.angle_gamma   90.00
#
_symmetry.space_group_name_H-M   'P 1'
#
loop_
_entity.id
_entity.type
_entity.pdbx_description
1 polymer ?
#
loop_
_entity_poly.entity_id
_entity_poly.type
_entity_poly.pdbx_seq_one_letter_code
_entity_poly.pdbx_strand_id
1 'polypeptide(L)'
;MMTRGTWWLVRTGRTPWWVAGVVLVVAGTAVSVTNAQAPPTDVAARLESGRRSLVAKIELLKRDESIRRRLVADVEVFAKAVDWAIRHNEFYAPRSGKGASAWIGYAETALATGERRADELAAGKPSWVLQPGSTIRGYY
;
A
#
# COMPACT_ATOMS: atom_id res chain seq x y z
N MET A 1 -53.86 7.52 76.90
CA MET A 1 -54.27 7.13 75.53
C MET A 1 -53.80 8.19 74.56
N MET A 2 -53.06 7.77 73.52
CA MET A 2 -52.95 8.34 72.14
C MET A 2 -52.71 9.87 71.98
N THR A 3 -51.80 10.41 71.17
CA THR A 3 -50.74 9.93 70.25
C THR A 3 -49.90 11.16 69.84
N ARG A 4 -48.75 10.86 69.23
CA ARG A 4 -47.62 11.71 68.84
C ARG A 4 -47.91 12.86 67.86
N GLY A 5 -47.02 13.85 67.85
CA GLY A 5 -46.89 14.85 66.77
C GLY A 5 -45.55 15.58 66.79
N THR A 6 -44.49 14.92 66.32
CA THR A 6 -43.12 15.43 66.18
C THR A 6 -42.97 16.15 64.83
N TRP A 7 -42.58 17.42 64.82
CA TRP A 7 -42.15 18.12 63.60
C TRP A 7 -41.06 19.12 63.97
N TRP A 8 -39.82 18.92 63.53
CA TRP A 8 -38.93 19.97 63.00
C TRP A 8 -37.73 19.37 62.23
N LEU A 9 -37.62 19.85 60.99
CA LEU A 9 -36.45 20.03 60.12
C LEU A 9 -35.41 18.91 59.95
N VAL A 10 -35.49 18.20 58.82
CA VAL A 10 -34.28 17.83 58.05
C VAL A 10 -34.23 18.69 56.81
N ARG A 11 -33.28 19.63 56.79
CA ARG A 11 -32.91 20.44 55.62
C ARG A 11 -32.12 19.54 54.67
N THR A 12 -32.76 18.99 53.65
CA THR A 12 -32.07 18.29 52.57
C THR A 12 -31.31 19.32 51.71
N GLY A 13 -29.99 19.16 51.65
CA GLY A 13 -29.11 19.97 50.81
C GLY A 13 -29.43 19.74 49.34
N ARG A 14 -29.98 20.76 48.70
CA ARG A 14 -30.21 20.80 47.26
C ARG A 14 -28.92 21.30 46.60
N THR A 15 -28.14 20.39 46.03
CA THR A 15 -26.94 20.74 45.26
C THR A 15 -27.35 21.57 44.02
N PRO A 16 -26.73 22.73 43.79
CA PRO A 16 -27.05 23.56 42.63
C PRO A 16 -26.63 22.90 41.31
N TRP A 17 -27.47 23.10 40.29
CA TRP A 17 -27.43 22.51 38.95
C TRP A 17 -26.34 23.07 38.01
N TRP A 18 -25.38 23.84 38.52
CA TRP A 18 -24.43 24.61 37.70
C TRP A 18 -22.95 24.29 37.92
N VAL A 19 -22.62 23.05 38.33
CA VAL A 19 -21.22 22.59 38.26
C VAL A 19 -20.96 22.05 36.84
N ALA A 20 -20.66 22.97 35.93
CA ALA A 20 -20.20 22.65 34.58
C ALA A 20 -18.78 22.07 34.65
N GLY A 21 -18.68 20.74 34.66
CA GLY A 21 -17.40 20.04 34.46
C GLY A 21 -17.00 20.11 32.99
N VAL A 22 -16.07 21.00 32.66
CA VAL A 22 -15.42 20.99 31.34
C VAL A 22 -14.51 19.76 31.29
N VAL A 23 -15.01 18.68 30.71
CA VAL A 23 -14.17 17.53 30.34
C VAL A 23 -13.44 17.90 29.05
N LEU A 24 -12.17 18.30 29.19
CA LEU A 24 -11.28 18.46 28.05
C LEU A 24 -10.88 17.06 27.55
N VAL A 25 -11.66 16.50 26.61
CA VAL A 25 -11.26 15.29 25.90
C VAL A 25 -10.12 15.68 24.95
N VAL A 26 -8.88 15.44 25.37
CA VAL A 26 -7.75 15.45 24.45
C VAL A 26 -7.88 14.22 23.55
N ALA A 27 -8.52 14.39 22.39
CA ALA A 27 -8.54 13.38 21.36
C ALA A 27 -7.10 13.20 20.85
N GLY A 28 -6.38 12.21 21.41
CA GLY A 28 -5.09 11.81 20.91
C GLY A 28 -5.25 11.35 19.46
N THR A 29 -4.69 12.10 18.52
CA THR A 29 -4.57 11.64 17.14
C THR A 29 -3.58 10.47 17.16
N ALA A 30 -4.10 9.24 17.12
CA ALA A 30 -3.27 8.08 16.88
C ALA A 30 -2.60 8.28 15.52
N VAL A 31 -1.32 8.64 15.52
CA VAL A 31 -0.52 8.72 14.31
C VAL A 31 -0.35 7.28 13.84
N SER A 32 -1.11 6.87 12.82
CA SER A 32 -0.92 5.58 12.17
C SER A 32 0.48 5.54 11.60
N VAL A 33 1.39 4.85 12.28
CA VAL A 33 2.73 4.56 11.77
C VAL A 33 2.52 3.62 10.59
N THR A 34 2.68 4.12 9.35
CA THR A 34 2.60 3.30 8.14
C THR A 34 3.78 2.35 8.11
N ASN A 35 3.61 1.18 8.73
CA ASN A 35 4.56 0.09 8.63
C ASN A 35 4.35 -0.65 7.31
N ALA A 36 5.44 -1.11 6.70
CA ALA A 36 5.41 -2.03 5.59
C ALA A 36 4.75 -3.34 6.04
N GLN A 37 3.92 -3.95 5.20
CA GLN A 37 3.21 -5.19 5.53
C GLN A 37 3.21 -6.18 4.36
N ALA A 38 3.03 -7.46 4.69
CA ALA A 38 2.86 -8.48 3.66
C ALA A 38 1.56 -8.20 2.85
N PRO A 39 1.56 -8.43 1.53
CA PRO A 39 0.31 -8.38 0.77
C PRO A 39 -0.58 -9.57 1.16
N PRO A 40 -1.91 -9.50 0.90
CA PRO A 40 -2.78 -10.66 1.02
C PRO A 40 -2.25 -11.86 0.22
N THR A 41 -2.47 -13.08 0.71
CA THR A 41 -1.88 -14.30 0.14
C THR A 41 -2.27 -14.52 -1.33
N ASP A 42 -3.51 -14.24 -1.69
CA ASP A 42 -4.01 -14.32 -3.07
C ASP A 42 -3.33 -13.30 -3.99
N VAL A 43 -3.11 -12.08 -3.48
CA VAL A 43 -2.39 -11.02 -4.19
C VAL A 43 -0.92 -11.41 -4.36
N ALA A 44 -0.26 -11.92 -3.32
CA ALA A 44 1.11 -12.40 -3.39
C ALA A 44 1.28 -13.48 -4.47
N ALA A 45 0.38 -14.47 -4.47
CA ALA A 45 0.40 -15.55 -5.45
C ALA A 45 0.16 -15.05 -6.88
N ARG A 46 -0.79 -14.11 -7.08
CA ARG A 46 -1.06 -13.50 -8.39
C ARG A 46 0.13 -12.71 -8.90
N LEU A 47 0.73 -11.85 -8.06
CA LEU A 47 1.90 -11.06 -8.43
C LEU A 47 3.11 -11.95 -8.74
N GLU A 48 3.33 -13.00 -7.95
CA GLU A 48 4.41 -13.95 -8.19
C GLU A 48 4.20 -14.74 -9.50
N SER A 49 2.97 -15.11 -9.81
CA SER A 49 2.64 -15.72 -11.10
C SER A 49 2.95 -14.79 -12.27
N GLY A 50 2.49 -13.54 -12.21
CA GLY A 50 2.76 -12.55 -13.26
C GLY A 50 4.25 -12.24 -13.40
N ARG A 51 4.97 -12.15 -12.27
CA ARG A 51 6.42 -11.97 -12.25
C ARG A 51 7.16 -13.13 -12.93
N ARG A 52 6.77 -14.39 -12.66
CA ARG A 52 7.37 -15.56 -13.30
C ARG A 52 7.16 -15.57 -14.82
N SER A 53 5.96 -15.20 -15.28
CA SER A 53 5.68 -15.05 -16.72
C SER A 53 6.60 -14.00 -17.37
N LEU A 54 6.73 -12.83 -16.74
CA LEU A 54 7.59 -11.76 -17.25
C LEU A 54 9.07 -12.19 -17.26
N VAL A 55 9.55 -12.85 -16.21
CA VAL A 55 10.91 -13.40 -16.14
C VAL A 55 11.15 -14.40 -17.27
N ALA A 56 10.19 -15.28 -17.57
CA ALA A 56 10.33 -16.23 -18.67
C ALA A 56 10.51 -15.51 -20.02
N LYS A 57 9.75 -14.44 -20.29
CA LYS A 57 9.94 -13.61 -21.50
C LYS A 57 11.30 -12.92 -21.51
N ILE A 58 11.73 -12.36 -20.38
CA ILE A 58 13.05 -11.73 -20.25
C ILE A 58 14.16 -12.73 -20.57
N GLU A 59 14.08 -13.97 -20.06
CA GLU A 59 15.08 -15.00 -20.36
C GLU A 59 15.15 -15.38 -21.85
N LEU A 60 14.05 -15.26 -22.60
CA LEU A 60 14.07 -15.40 -24.05
C LEU A 60 14.79 -14.20 -24.71
N LEU A 61 14.43 -12.98 -24.31
CA LEU A 61 15.07 -11.74 -24.80
C LEU A 61 16.58 -11.72 -24.52
N LYS A 62 17.01 -12.30 -23.38
CA LYS A 62 18.41 -12.40 -22.98
C LYS A 62 19.24 -13.31 -23.88
N ARG A 63 18.61 -14.28 -24.56
CA ARG A 63 19.27 -15.25 -25.46
C ARG A 63 19.40 -14.73 -26.89
N ASP A 64 18.62 -13.71 -27.25
CA ASP A 64 18.71 -13.08 -28.56
C ASP A 64 19.86 -12.06 -28.59
N GLU A 65 20.96 -12.43 -29.23
CA GLU A 65 22.16 -11.59 -29.34
C GLU A 65 21.94 -10.30 -30.16
N SER A 66 20.89 -10.24 -30.99
CA SER A 66 20.54 -9.03 -31.74
C SER A 66 19.95 -7.94 -30.84
N ILE A 67 19.42 -8.32 -29.68
CA ILE A 67 18.80 -7.40 -28.74
C ILE A 67 19.87 -6.78 -27.84
N ARG A 68 19.97 -5.45 -27.87
CA ARG A 68 20.90 -4.71 -27.01
C ARG A 68 20.63 -5.02 -25.55
N ARG A 69 21.65 -5.51 -24.84
CA ARG A 69 21.54 -5.96 -23.44
C ARG A 69 20.96 -4.92 -22.48
N ARG A 70 21.29 -3.64 -22.69
CA ARG A 70 20.72 -2.52 -21.92
C ARG A 70 19.19 -2.42 -22.05
N LEU A 71 18.62 -2.70 -23.21
CA LEU A 71 17.16 -2.69 -23.38
C LEU A 71 16.48 -3.84 -22.65
N VAL A 72 17.16 -4.98 -22.53
CA VAL A 72 16.67 -6.09 -21.70
C VAL A 72 16.64 -5.68 -20.22
N ALA A 73 17.67 -4.97 -19.75
CA ALA A 73 17.69 -4.41 -18.39
C ALA A 73 16.53 -3.42 -18.15
N ASP A 74 16.18 -2.59 -19.14
CA ASP A 74 15.00 -1.67 -19.06
C ASP A 74 13.68 -2.42 -18.84
N VAL A 75 13.58 -3.70 -19.23
CA VAL A 75 12.41 -4.57 -19.01
C VAL A 75 12.53 -5.32 -17.68
N GLU A 76 13.71 -5.85 -17.37
CA GLU A 76 13.98 -6.67 -16.19
C GLU A 76 13.74 -5.93 -14.87
N VAL A 77 13.95 -4.61 -14.86
CA VAL A 77 13.68 -3.77 -13.69
C VAL A 77 12.25 -3.88 -13.17
N PHE A 78 11.26 -4.14 -14.03
CA PHE A 78 9.85 -4.27 -13.61
C PHE A 78 9.58 -5.57 -12.85
N ALA A 79 10.14 -6.70 -13.33
CA ALA A 79 10.06 -7.97 -12.60
C ALA A 79 10.79 -7.88 -11.25
N LYS A 80 11.94 -7.19 -11.23
CA LYS A 80 12.74 -6.95 -10.02
C LYS A 80 12.01 -6.06 -9.00
N ALA A 81 11.30 -5.04 -9.44
CA ALA A 81 10.49 -4.19 -8.55
C ALA A 81 9.43 -5.01 -7.80
N VAL A 82 8.74 -5.91 -8.50
CA VAL A 82 7.70 -6.78 -7.93
C VAL A 82 8.31 -7.82 -6.99
N ASP A 83 9.41 -8.44 -7.42
CA ASP A 83 10.22 -9.36 -6.60
C ASP A 83 10.59 -8.73 -5.25
N TRP A 84 11.10 -7.51 -5.28
CA TRP A 84 11.52 -6.78 -4.09
C TRP A 84 10.33 -6.40 -3.22
N ALA A 85 9.24 -5.93 -3.82
CA ALA A 85 8.03 -5.58 -3.08
C ALA A 85 7.48 -6.77 -2.28
N ILE A 86 7.41 -7.95 -2.90
CA ILE A 86 6.96 -9.19 -2.26
C ILE A 86 7.97 -9.65 -1.20
N ARG A 87 9.26 -9.75 -1.56
CA ARG A 87 10.30 -10.28 -0.66
C ARG A 87 10.44 -9.46 0.63
N HIS A 88 10.28 -8.14 0.53
CA HIS A 88 10.51 -7.22 1.63
C HIS A 88 9.22 -6.71 2.29
N ASN A 89 8.05 -7.26 1.92
CA ASN A 89 6.75 -6.84 2.46
C ASN A 89 6.50 -5.33 2.32
N GLU A 90 6.88 -4.74 1.19
CA GLU A 90 6.83 -3.29 0.94
C GLU A 90 5.42 -2.82 0.49
N PHE A 91 4.36 -3.33 1.13
CA PHE A 91 2.99 -2.91 0.86
C PHE A 91 2.49 -2.07 2.02
N TYR A 92 2.41 -0.76 1.86
CA TYR A 92 2.02 0.13 2.94
C TYR A 92 0.52 0.29 3.02
N ALA A 93 -0.01 0.42 4.23
CA ALA A 93 -1.44 0.62 4.45
C ALA A 93 -1.92 1.93 3.79
N PRO A 94 -3.18 2.00 3.32
CA PRO A 94 -3.73 3.24 2.81
C PRO A 94 -3.64 4.34 3.87
N ARG A 95 -3.34 5.57 3.44
CA ARG A 95 -3.27 6.74 4.35
C ARG A 95 -4.58 6.96 5.11
N SER A 96 -5.71 6.59 4.52
CA SER A 96 -7.04 6.64 5.14
C SER A 96 -7.28 5.56 6.20
N GLY A 97 -6.41 4.54 6.29
CA GLY A 97 -6.61 3.33 7.08
C GLY A 97 -7.71 2.40 6.56
N LYS A 98 -8.28 2.68 5.38
CA LYS A 98 -9.41 1.94 4.81
C LYS A 98 -9.09 1.47 3.39
N GLY A 99 -9.50 0.24 3.06
CA GLY A 99 -9.34 -0.35 1.73
C GLY A 99 -8.01 -1.08 1.52
N ALA A 100 -7.75 -1.48 0.28
CA ALA A 100 -6.54 -2.19 -0.11
C ALA A 100 -5.34 -1.23 -0.31
N SER A 101 -4.13 -1.72 -0.08
CA SER A 101 -2.89 -0.98 -0.32
C SER A 101 -2.76 -0.55 -1.78
N ALA A 102 -2.47 0.74 -2.03
CA ALA A 102 -2.18 1.25 -3.38
C ALA A 102 -0.95 0.59 -4.03
N TRP A 103 -0.05 0.05 -3.20
CA TRP A 103 1.17 -0.64 -3.63
C TRP A 103 0.88 -1.92 -4.41
N ILE A 104 -0.28 -2.52 -4.18
CA ILE A 104 -0.77 -3.64 -4.99
C ILE A 104 -0.97 -3.17 -6.44
N GLY A 105 -1.67 -2.06 -6.64
CA GLY A 105 -1.87 -1.48 -7.97
C GLY A 105 -0.57 -1.04 -8.65
N TYR A 106 0.41 -0.55 -7.89
CA TYR A 106 1.73 -0.23 -8.43
C TYR A 106 2.49 -1.47 -8.90
N ALA A 107 2.45 -2.57 -8.13
CA ALA A 107 3.06 -3.83 -8.53
C ALA A 107 2.39 -4.41 -9.79
N GLU A 108 1.06 -4.37 -9.87
CA GLU A 108 0.30 -4.80 -11.06
C GLU A 108 0.63 -3.94 -12.29
N THR A 109 0.73 -2.62 -12.11
CA THR A 109 1.12 -1.70 -13.19
C THR A 109 2.55 -1.93 -13.66
N ALA A 110 3.47 -2.25 -12.74
CA ALA A 110 4.84 -2.61 -13.06
C ALA A 110 4.88 -3.88 -13.91
N LEU A 111 4.15 -4.93 -13.53
CA LEU A 111 4.03 -6.16 -14.33
C LEU A 111 3.47 -5.86 -15.73
N ALA A 112 2.34 -5.16 -15.81
CA ALA A 112 1.72 -4.83 -17.10
C ALA A 112 2.66 -4.01 -18.01
N THR A 113 3.42 -3.07 -17.43
CA THR A 113 4.41 -2.29 -18.16
C THR A 113 5.57 -3.16 -18.63
N GLY A 114 6.10 -4.01 -17.76
CA GLY A 114 7.18 -4.95 -18.10
C GLY A 114 6.77 -5.91 -19.21
N GLU A 115 5.58 -6.50 -19.13
CA GLU A 115 5.01 -7.39 -20.15
C GLU A 115 4.90 -6.70 -21.50
N ARG A 116 4.25 -5.53 -21.55
CA ARG A 116 4.15 -4.74 -22.77
C ARG A 116 5.52 -4.41 -23.35
N ARG A 117 6.48 -4.00 -22.52
CA ARG A 117 7.83 -3.68 -22.99
C ARG A 117 8.59 -4.92 -23.46
N ALA A 118 8.39 -6.08 -22.84
CA ALA A 118 8.96 -7.33 -23.31
C ALA A 118 8.46 -7.67 -24.71
N ASP A 119 7.16 -7.52 -24.95
CA ASP A 119 6.53 -7.78 -26.25
C ASP A 119 6.99 -6.77 -27.32
N GLU A 120 7.04 -5.49 -26.99
CA GLU A 120 7.59 -4.44 -27.87
C GLU A 120 9.08 -4.67 -28.19
N LEU A 121 9.87 -5.14 -27.22
CA LEU A 121 11.30 -5.44 -27.44
C LEU A 121 11.47 -6.64 -28.35
N ALA A 122 10.71 -7.71 -28.13
CA ALA A 122 10.70 -8.90 -28.99
C ALA A 122 10.30 -8.54 -30.43
N ALA A 123 9.38 -7.58 -30.60
CA ALA A 123 8.97 -7.07 -31.91
C ALA A 123 9.97 -6.07 -32.53
N GLY A 124 11.09 -5.75 -31.86
CA GLY A 124 12.09 -4.79 -32.32
C GLY A 124 11.63 -3.33 -32.33
N LYS A 125 10.54 -3.00 -31.63
CA LYS A 125 9.91 -1.67 -31.63
C LYS A 125 9.73 -1.12 -30.20
N PRO A 126 10.81 -0.91 -29.43
CA PRO A 126 10.72 -0.47 -28.04
C PRO A 126 10.26 1.00 -27.94
N SER A 127 8.98 1.22 -27.61
CA SER A 127 8.35 2.55 -27.64
C SER A 127 8.99 3.56 -26.68
N TRP A 128 9.58 3.07 -25.59
CA TRP A 128 10.16 3.90 -24.53
C TRP A 128 11.56 4.45 -24.85
N VAL A 129 12.20 4.01 -25.93
CA VAL A 129 13.53 4.51 -26.29
C VAL A 129 13.46 5.97 -26.73
N LEU A 130 12.40 6.35 -27.44
CA LEU A 130 12.20 7.69 -28.00
C LEU A 130 11.13 8.51 -27.26
N GLN A 131 10.55 7.95 -26.20
CA GLN A 131 9.55 8.66 -25.39
C GLN A 131 10.20 9.85 -24.66
N PRO A 132 9.71 11.09 -24.89
CA PRO A 132 10.13 12.24 -24.10
C PRO A 132 9.63 12.10 -22.65
N GLY A 133 10.37 12.69 -21.71
CA GLY A 133 10.04 12.69 -20.28
C GLY A 133 10.70 11.55 -19.49
N SER A 134 10.20 11.34 -18.26
CA SER A 134 10.77 10.37 -17.32
C SER A 134 10.53 8.95 -17.79
N THR A 135 11.61 8.26 -18.17
CA THR A 135 11.58 6.85 -18.55
C THR A 135 12.46 6.03 -17.61
N ILE A 136 11.90 4.93 -17.12
CA ILE A 136 12.66 3.94 -16.35
C ILE A 136 13.69 3.27 -17.27
N ARG A 137 14.95 3.33 -16.86
CA ARG A 137 16.11 2.70 -17.51
C ARG A 137 16.78 1.71 -16.55
N GLY A 138 17.11 0.53 -17.05
CA GLY A 138 17.82 -0.50 -16.31
C GLY A 138 19.30 -0.56 -16.67
N TYR A 139 20.10 -1.06 -15.72
CA TYR A 139 21.53 -1.27 -15.85
C TYR A 139 21.91 -2.56 -15.12
N TYR A 140 22.97 -3.22 -15.60
CA TYR A 140 23.61 -4.36 -14.93
C TYR A 140 24.88 -3.90 -14.21
#